data_AF-A0A2V9VLT6-F1
#
_entry.id   AF-A0A2V9VLT6-F1
#
_cell.length_a   1.000
_cell.length_b   1.000
_cell.length_c   1.000
_cell.angle_alpha   90.00
_cell.angle_beta   90.00
_cell.angle_gamma   90.00
#
_symmetry.space_group_name_H-M   'P 1'
#
loop_
_entity.id
_entity.type
_entity.pdbx_description
1 polymer ?
#
loop_
_entity_poly.entity_id
_entity_poly.type
_entity_poly.pdbx_seq_one_letter_code
_entity_poly.pdbx_strand_id
1 'polypeptide(L)' 'AQYFSHSTGHGVGLEIHEAPRVARGQQEILRPGMVITIEPGVYLPGQWGVRIEDMVVVTEQDCEVLSPKQKEFIVI' A
#
# COMPACT_ATOMS: atom_id res chain seq x y z
N ALA A 1 -0.55 -10.25 -13.13
CA ALA A 1 -0.51 -11.06 -11.90
C ALA A 1 -1.91 -11.63 -11.68
N GLN A 2 -2.09 -12.95 -11.73
CA GLN A 2 -3.43 -13.58 -11.70
C GLN A 2 -4.10 -13.51 -10.32
N TYR A 3 -3.30 -13.57 -9.24
CA TYR A 3 -3.79 -13.61 -7.85
C TYR A 3 -3.62 -12.29 -7.10
N PHE A 4 -3.12 -11.24 -7.77
CA PHE A 4 -3.03 -9.88 -7.25
C PHE A 4 -4.02 -9.02 -8.03
N SER A 5 -5.19 -8.78 -7.44
CA SER A 5 -6.39 -8.32 -8.15
C SER A 5 -6.79 -6.87 -7.87
N HIS A 6 -5.96 -6.10 -7.17
CA HIS A 6 -6.24 -4.71 -6.79
C HIS A 6 -5.03 -3.80 -7.01
N SER A 7 -5.19 -2.50 -6.73
CA SER A 7 -4.09 -1.53 -6.74
C SER A 7 -3.06 -1.87 -5.65
N THR A 8 -1.81 -1.46 -5.83
CA THR A 8 -0.80 -1.57 -4.79
C THR A 8 -1.10 -0.69 -3.58
N GLY A 9 -1.91 0.35 -3.74
CA GLY A 9 -2.41 1.16 -2.64
C GLY A 9 -3.17 2.40 -3.10
N HIS A 10 -3.37 3.33 -2.18
CA HIS A 10 -4.13 4.57 -2.36
C HIS A 10 -3.70 5.65 -1.36
N GLY A 11 -4.12 6.89 -1.59
CA GLY A 11 -3.95 8.00 -0.64
C GLY A 11 -4.78 7.80 0.61
N VAL A 12 -4.29 8.32 1.73
CA VAL A 12 -4.97 8.29 3.03
C VAL A 12 -4.82 9.65 3.71
N GLY A 13 -5.92 10.17 4.23
CA GLY A 13 -5.93 11.46 4.93
C GLY A 13 -7.20 11.64 5.75
N LEU A 14 -8.03 12.60 5.35
CA LEU A 14 -9.37 12.74 5.96
C LEU A 14 -10.27 11.58 5.57
N GLU A 15 -10.10 11.08 4.34
CA GLU A 15 -10.76 9.87 3.87
C GLU A 15 -9.80 8.69 3.92
N ILE A 16 -10.37 7.51 4.17
CA ILE A 16 -9.62 6.25 4.15
C ILE A 16 -9.08 5.98 2.75
N HIS A 17 -9.84 6.33 1.71
CA HIS A 17 -9.41 6.21 0.32
C HIS A 17 -9.52 7.57 -0.36
N GLU A 18 -8.37 8.21 -0.57
CA GLU A 18 -8.25 9.45 -1.34
C GLU A 18 -7.19 9.32 -2.45
N ALA A 19 -7.02 10.37 -3.24
CA ALA A 19 -5.94 10.44 -4.22
C ALA A 19 -4.57 10.61 -3.52
N PRO A 20 -3.46 10.13 -4.11
CA PRO A 20 -3.37 9.44 -5.38
C PRO A 20 -3.61 7.92 -5.27
N ARG A 21 -4.03 7.28 -6.37
CA ARG A 21 -4.04 5.82 -6.47
C ARG A 21 -2.63 5.31 -6.79
N VAL A 22 -2.17 4.26 -6.11
CA VAL A 22 -0.94 3.53 -6.48
C VAL A 22 -1.34 2.32 -7.31
N ALA A 23 -1.56 2.53 -8.60
CA ALA A 23 -2.13 1.52 -9.50
C ALA A 23 -1.47 1.52 -10.87
N ARG A 24 -1.62 0.41 -11.61
CA ARG A 24 -1.13 0.30 -12.99
C ARG A 24 -1.75 1.38 -13.86
N GLY A 25 -0.92 2.09 -14.62
CA GLY A 25 -1.35 3.12 -15.57
C GLY A 25 -1.51 4.52 -14.97
N GLN A 26 -1.24 4.71 -13.68
CA GLN A 26 -1.21 6.04 -13.07
C GLN A 26 0.04 6.82 -13.51
N GLN A 27 -0.13 8.11 -13.77
CA GLN A 27 0.95 9.02 -14.21
C GLN A 27 1.24 10.12 -13.18
N GLU A 28 0.47 10.17 -12.09
CA GLU A 28 0.67 11.17 -11.05
C GLU A 28 2.04 10.98 -10.37
N ILE A 29 2.81 12.06 -10.31
CA ILE A 29 4.11 12.08 -9.63
C ILE A 29 3.84 12.32 -8.14
N LEU A 30 4.28 11.37 -7.31
CA LEU A 30 4.22 11.50 -5.86
C LEU A 30 5.06 12.70 -5.39
N ARG A 31 4.49 13.49 -4.47
CA ARG A 31 5.12 14.71 -3.95
C ARG A 31 5.31 14.61 -2.44
N PRO A 32 6.32 15.29 -1.88
CA PRO A 32 6.52 15.35 -0.45
C PRO A 32 5.25 15.78 0.30
N GLY A 33 4.95 15.09 1.41
CA GLY A 33 3.75 15.31 2.22
C GLY A 33 2.54 14.47 1.82
N MET A 34 2.54 13.80 0.65
CA MET A 34 1.51 12.82 0.31
C MET A 34 1.64 11.59 1.20
N VAL A 35 0.52 11.10 1.73
CA VAL A 35 0.44 9.85 2.50
C VAL A 35 -0.31 8.81 1.68
N ILE A 36 0.28 7.64 1.50
CA ILE A 36 -0.27 6.53 0.71
C ILE A 36 -0.10 5.20 1.43
N THR A 37 -0.96 4.23 1.12
CA THR A 37 -0.77 2.83 1.47
C THR A 37 0.15 2.14 0.45
N ILE A 38 0.93 1.18 0.94
CA ILE A 38 1.63 0.18 0.14
C ILE A 38 1.20 -1.19 0.67
N GLU A 39 0.26 -1.81 -0.03
CA GLU A 39 -0.51 -2.96 0.45
C GLU A 39 -0.64 -4.09 -0.59
N PRO A 40 0.44 -4.58 -1.21
CA PRO A 40 0.34 -5.68 -2.16
C PRO A 40 -0.27 -6.94 -1.53
N GLY A 41 -1.15 -7.60 -2.28
CA GLY A 41 -1.85 -8.80 -1.82
C GLY A 41 -1.88 -9.92 -2.85
N VAL A 42 -1.79 -11.15 -2.37
CA VAL A 42 -1.96 -12.38 -3.17
C VAL A 42 -3.08 -13.21 -2.54
N TYR A 43 -4.08 -13.56 -3.35
CA TYR A 43 -5.27 -14.28 -2.88
C TYR A 43 -5.48 -15.53 -3.73
N LEU A 44 -5.37 -16.71 -3.13
CA LEU A 44 -5.60 -18.00 -3.78
C LEU A 44 -7.02 -18.48 -3.44
N PRO A 45 -7.93 -18.56 -4.42
CA PRO A 45 -9.30 -18.98 -4.18
C PRO A 45 -9.38 -20.36 -3.51
N GLY A 46 -10.21 -20.47 -2.47
CA GLY A 46 -10.42 -21.71 -1.73
C GLY A 46 -9.25 -22.14 -0.83
N GLN A 47 -8.21 -21.32 -0.71
CA GLN A 47 -7.04 -21.61 0.12
C GLN A 47 -6.82 -20.51 1.16
N TRP A 48 -6.00 -19.53 0.83
CA TRP A 48 -5.57 -18.46 1.74
C TRP A 48 -5.25 -17.21 0.94
N GLY A 49 -5.09 -16.09 1.65
CA GLY A 49 -4.55 -14.86 1.09
C GLY A 49 -3.56 -14.23 2.05
N VAL A 50 -2.63 -13.46 1.50
CA VAL A 50 -1.67 -12.68 2.28
C VAL A 50 -1.68 -11.26 1.74
N ARG A 51 -1.79 -10.29 2.63
CA ARG A 51 -1.56 -8.87 2.37
C ARG A 51 -0.77 -8.32 3.55
N ILE A 52 0.26 -7.53 3.24
CA ILE A 52 0.99 -6.73 4.21
C ILE A 52 0.84 -5.29 3.75
N GLU A 53 0.48 -4.42 4.68
CA GLU A 53 0.17 -3.02 4.41
C GLU A 53 0.96 -2.12 5.33
N ASP A 54 1.58 -1.11 4.74
CA ASP A 54 2.11 0.04 5.47
C ASP A 54 1.52 1.34 4.93
N MET A 55 1.34 2.33 5.81
CA MET A 55 1.21 3.72 5.41
C MET A 55 2.60 4.35 5.33
N VAL A 56 2.86 5.07 4.24
CA VAL A 56 4.09 5.82 4.05
C VAL A 56 3.79 7.28 3.73
N VAL A 57 4.59 8.19 4.26
CA VAL A 57 4.62 9.58 3.83
C VAL A 57 5.79 9.78 2.88
N VAL A 58 5.53 10.40 1.74
CA VAL A 58 6.55 10.77 0.76
C VAL A 58 7.34 11.94 1.33
N THR A 59 8.67 11.88 1.29
CA THR A 59 9.58 12.96 1.69
C THR A 59 10.25 13.57 0.46
N GLU A 60 11.05 14.61 0.63
CA GLU A 60 11.76 15.24 -0.48
C GLU A 60 12.76 14.32 -1.19
N GLN A 61 13.31 13.32 -0.48
CA GLN A 61 14.34 12.43 -1.00
C GLN A 61 13.96 10.94 -0.96
N ASP A 62 12.94 10.55 -0.19
CA ASP A 62 12.54 9.15 0.00
C ASP A 62 11.08 9.05 0.50
N CYS A 63 10.79 8.12 1.40
CA CYS A 63 9.56 7.99 2.16
C CYS A 63 9.86 7.59 3.62
N GLU A 64 8.92 7.88 4.52
CA GLU A 64 8.94 7.41 5.90
C GLU A 64 7.75 6.47 6.16
N VAL A 65 8.01 5.35 6.82
CA VAL A 65 6.97 4.38 7.21
C VAL A 65 6.29 4.84 8.49
N LEU A 66 4.99 5.13 8.41
CA LEU A 66 4.17 5.59 9.54
C LEU A 66 3.62 4.45 10.39
N SER A 67 3.64 3.22 9.87
CA SER A 67 3.15 2.00 10.54
C SER A 67 4.24 0.97 10.82
N PRO A 68 5.36 1.30 11.48
CA PRO A 68 6.50 0.39 11.63
C PRO A 68 6.15 -0.78 12.56
N LYS A 69 5.63 -1.86 11.99
CA LYS A 69 5.37 -3.15 12.63
C LYS A 69 6.21 -4.25 11.99
N GLN A 70 6.37 -5.34 12.75
CA GLN A 70 6.97 -6.57 12.22
C GLN A 70 6.12 -7.07 11.06
N LYS A 71 6.79 -7.39 9.95
CA LYS A 71 6.18 -7.92 8.73
C LYS A 71 6.48 -9.41 8.53
N GLU A 72 7.16 -10.00 9.52
CA GLU A 72 7.47 -11.42 9.56
C GLU A 72 6.19 -12.23 9.82
N PHE A 73 6.19 -13.47 9.35
CA PHE A 73 5.10 -14.39 9.62
C PHE A 73 5.12 -14.83 11.09
N ILE A 74 4.05 -14.54 11.82
CA ILE A 74 3.90 -14.90 13.23
C ILE A 74 2.83 -15.99 13.34
N VAL A 75 3.19 -17.09 14.01
CA VAL A 75 2.23 -18.13 14.42
C VAL A 75 1.77 -17.80 15.84
N ILE A 76 0.46 -17.62 16.01
CA ILE A 76 -0.19 -17.27 17.28
C ILE A 76 -0.66 -18.54 17.99
#